data_AF-A0A5K1AEK7-F1
#
_entry.id   AF-A0A5K1AEK7-F1
#
_cell.length_a   1.000
_cell.length_b   1.000
_cell.length_c   1.000
_cell.angle_alpha   90.00
_cell.angle_beta   90.00
_cell.angle_gamma   90.00
#
_symmetry.space_group_name_H-M   'P 1'
#
loop_
_entity.id
_entity.type
_entity.pdbx_description
1 polymer ?
#
loop_
_entity_poly.entity_id
_entity_poly.type
_entity_poly.pdbx_seq_one_letter_code
_entity_poly.pdbx_strand_id
1 'polypeptide(L)'
;VRMVEDDLMYSTFLEVYEINCARNNREADLPITHFKEQLNQAVSGQLQAEAIVDIRLQAYNEITKTYVTENVFSQYMYKTLPNGNHLWAFKKQFAIQLALSSFMSYILQIGGRSPNKILFAKNTGKIFQNDFHP
;
A
#
# COMPACT_ATOMS: atom_id res chain seq x y z
N VAL A 1 21.64 5.11 -18.36
CA VAL A 1 20.42 5.96 -18.32
C VAL A 1 19.35 5.26 -19.17
N ARG A 2 18.15 5.03 -18.62
CA ARG A 2 17.01 4.44 -19.36
C ARG A 2 15.85 5.45 -19.35
N MET A 3 15.19 5.64 -20.49
CA MET A 3 13.96 6.42 -20.58
C MET A 3 12.78 5.56 -20.13
N VAL A 4 11.90 6.16 -19.31
CA VAL A 4 10.66 5.55 -18.81
C VAL A 4 9.54 6.53 -19.09
N GLU A 5 8.38 6.02 -19.50
CA GLU A 5 7.18 6.84 -19.67
C GLU A 5 6.73 7.32 -18.29
N ASP A 6 6.70 8.63 -18.09
CA ASP A 6 6.23 9.28 -16.88
C ASP A 6 4.97 10.09 -17.23
N ASP A 7 3.91 9.90 -16.46
CA ASP A 7 2.66 10.65 -16.58
C ASP A 7 2.33 11.24 -15.21
N LEU A 8 2.11 12.55 -15.17
CA LEU A 8 1.76 13.33 -13.97
C LEU A 8 0.49 12.83 -13.27
N MET A 9 -0.30 12.01 -13.96
CA MET A 9 -1.49 11.37 -13.43
C MET A 9 -1.18 10.11 -12.62
N TYR A 10 0.05 9.59 -12.64
CA TYR A 10 0.46 8.51 -11.76
C TYR A 10 0.67 9.01 -10.32
N SER A 11 0.36 8.13 -9.38
CA SER A 11 0.66 8.27 -7.96
C SER A 11 0.92 6.89 -7.38
N THR A 12 1.66 6.82 -6.28
CA THR A 12 1.92 5.55 -5.58
C THR A 12 0.95 5.38 -4.41
N PHE A 13 0.75 4.16 -3.93
CA PHE A 13 0.00 3.96 -2.68
C PHE A 13 0.71 4.57 -1.47
N LEU A 14 2.05 4.63 -1.50
CA LEU A 14 2.81 5.29 -0.43
C LEU A 14 2.50 6.78 -0.37
N GLU A 15 2.55 7.47 -1.50
CA GLU A 15 2.22 8.91 -1.57
C GLU A 15 0.80 9.19 -1.07
N VAL A 16 -0.17 8.36 -1.46
CA VAL A 16 -1.55 8.47 -0.96
C VAL A 16 -1.61 8.33 0.57
N TYR A 17 -0.86 7.40 1.13
CA TYR A 17 -0.78 7.19 2.56
C TYR A 17 -0.11 8.37 3.28
N GLU A 18 1.00 8.87 2.78
CA GLU A 18 1.70 10.05 3.31
C GLU A 18 0.83 11.30 3.30
N ILE A 19 0.09 11.53 2.21
CA ILE A 19 -0.90 12.63 2.11
C ILE A 19 -1.97 12.49 3.19
N ASN A 20 -2.46 11.28 3.44
CA ASN A 20 -3.44 11.05 4.50
C ASN A 20 -2.84 11.31 5.89
N CYS A 21 -1.61 10.86 6.14
CA CYS A 21 -0.92 11.08 7.40
C CYS A 21 -0.69 12.57 7.67
N ALA A 22 -0.18 13.31 6.68
CA ALA A 22 0.02 14.75 6.75
C ALA A 22 -1.29 15.51 7.04
N ARG A 23 -2.42 15.10 6.42
CA ARG A 23 -3.74 15.71 6.66
C ARG A 23 -4.28 15.47 8.07
N ASN A 24 -3.86 14.41 8.74
CA ASN A 24 -4.32 14.04 10.07
C ASN A 24 -3.28 14.31 11.17
N ASN A 25 -2.21 15.06 10.86
CA ASN A 25 -1.08 15.32 11.76
C ASN A 25 -0.47 14.03 12.33
N ARG A 26 -0.34 13.00 11.49
CA ARG A 26 0.30 11.72 11.81
C ARG A 26 1.61 11.60 11.06
N GLU A 27 2.58 10.94 11.68
CA GLU A 27 3.84 10.56 11.04
C GLU A 27 3.66 9.24 10.27
N ALA A 28 4.10 9.20 9.01
CA ALA A 28 3.92 8.04 8.14
C ALA A 28 4.75 6.82 8.57
N ASP A 29 5.90 7.04 9.21
CA ASP A 29 6.79 5.97 9.69
C ASP A 29 6.37 5.39 11.05
N LEU A 30 5.45 6.06 11.76
CA LEU A 30 5.02 5.66 13.10
C LEU A 30 4.53 4.20 13.19
N PRO A 31 3.71 3.67 12.26
CA PRO A 31 3.31 2.25 12.31
C PRO A 31 4.50 1.30 12.18
N ILE A 32 5.51 1.66 11.38
CA ILE A 32 6.70 0.84 11.18
C ILE A 32 7.54 0.83 12.46
N THR A 33 7.73 1.99 13.07
CA THR A 33 8.45 2.14 14.34
C THR A 33 7.75 1.34 15.45
N HIS A 34 6.43 1.49 15.59
CA HIS A 34 5.64 0.76 16.58
C HIS A 34 5.69 -0.76 16.38
N PHE A 35 5.61 -1.23 15.13
CA PHE A 35 5.76 -2.64 14.81
C PHE A 35 7.12 -3.20 15.23
N LYS A 36 8.20 -2.44 14.96
CA LYS A 36 9.56 -2.81 15.36
C LYS A 36 9.71 -2.85 16.88
N GLU A 37 9.16 -1.87 17.59
CA GLU A 37 9.22 -1.80 19.05
C GLU A 37 8.55 -3.01 19.72
N GLN A 38 7.37 -3.42 19.27
CA GLN A 38 6.71 -4.62 19.80
C GLN A 38 7.49 -5.91 19.50
N LEU A 39 8.20 -5.96 18.39
CA LEU A 39 9.02 -7.11 18.02
C LEU A 39 10.42 -7.13 18.67
N ASN A 40 10.87 -6.05 19.31
CA ASN A 40 12.16 -6.05 20.01
C ASN A 40 12.22 -7.16 21.09
N GLN A 41 11.10 -7.49 21.72
CA GLN A 41 11.01 -8.58 22.70
C GLN A 41 11.21 -9.98 22.06
N ALA A 42 10.92 -10.14 20.77
CA ALA A 42 11.22 -11.35 20.03
C ALA A 42 12.69 -11.45 19.61
N VAL A 43 13.37 -10.31 19.42
CA VAL A 43 14.77 -10.24 19.02
C VAL A 43 15.72 -10.62 20.16
N SER A 44 15.29 -10.53 21.42
CA SER A 44 16.09 -10.95 22.59
C SER A 44 16.31 -12.47 22.67
N GLY A 45 15.74 -13.26 21.76
CA GLY A 45 15.98 -14.70 21.62
C GLY A 45 15.28 -15.57 22.67
N GLN A 46 14.41 -14.98 23.50
CA GLN A 46 13.74 -15.67 24.60
C GLN A 46 12.38 -16.29 24.22
N LEU A 47 11.90 -16.08 23.00
CA LEU A 47 10.55 -16.46 22.58
C LEU A 47 10.53 -17.63 21.58
N GLN A 48 9.55 -18.52 21.75
CA GLN A 48 9.26 -19.60 20.80
C GLN A 48 8.72 -19.05 19.48
N ALA A 49 8.86 -19.79 18.39
CA ALA A 49 8.45 -19.37 17.06
C ALA A 49 6.95 -19.04 16.97
N GLU A 50 6.08 -19.79 17.66
CA GLU A 50 4.64 -19.49 17.70
C GLU A 50 4.34 -18.14 18.37
N ALA A 51 5.00 -17.84 19.50
CA ALA A 51 4.81 -16.58 20.21
C ALA A 51 5.19 -15.35 19.36
N ILE A 52 6.16 -15.49 18.46
CA ILE A 52 6.55 -14.43 17.52
C ILE A 52 5.43 -14.17 16.50
N VAL A 53 4.75 -15.21 16.01
CA VAL A 53 3.63 -15.07 15.09
C VAL A 53 2.46 -14.35 15.76
N ASP A 54 2.16 -14.70 17.02
CA ASP A 54 1.09 -14.06 17.78
C ASP A 54 1.37 -12.57 18.04
N ILE A 55 2.60 -12.21 18.41
CA ILE A 55 3.00 -10.80 18.59
C ILE A 55 2.88 -10.03 17.28
N ARG A 56 3.30 -10.63 16.15
CA ARG A 56 3.14 -9.99 14.82
C ARG A 56 1.68 -9.72 14.49
N LEU A 57 0.80 -10.69 14.75
CA LEU A 57 -0.63 -10.55 14.51
C LEU A 57 -1.25 -9.49 15.42
N GLN A 58 -0.87 -9.46 16.70
CA GLN A 58 -1.31 -8.45 17.65
C GLN A 58 -0.89 -7.04 17.20
N ALA A 59 0.39 -6.84 16.90
CA ALA A 59 0.92 -5.57 16.43
C ALA A 59 0.23 -5.11 15.13
N TYR A 60 -0.02 -6.03 14.19
CA TYR A 60 -0.77 -5.75 12.95
C TYR A 60 -2.21 -5.28 13.24
N ASN A 61 -2.93 -5.99 14.10
CA ASN A 61 -4.30 -5.64 14.47
C ASN A 61 -4.38 -4.28 15.18
N GLU A 62 -3.39 -3.94 16.00
CA GLU A 62 -3.32 -2.64 16.66
C GLU A 62 -3.03 -1.52 15.65
N ILE A 63 -2.08 -1.74 14.74
CA ILE A 63 -1.72 -0.79 13.68
C ILE A 63 -2.92 -0.46 12.77
N THR A 64 -3.63 -1.49 12.33
CA THR A 64 -4.77 -1.35 11.42
C THR A 64 -6.01 -0.75 12.08
N LYS A 65 -6.11 -0.77 13.42
CA LYS A 65 -7.19 -0.12 14.17
C LYS A 65 -6.88 1.32 14.53
N THR A 66 -5.65 1.60 14.96
CA THR A 66 -5.29 2.88 15.59
C THR A 66 -4.58 3.83 14.62
N TYR A 67 -3.65 3.30 13.83
CA TYR A 67 -2.68 4.13 13.09
C TYR A 67 -3.05 4.30 11.61
N VAL A 68 -3.54 3.25 10.96
CA VAL A 68 -3.90 3.26 9.52
C VAL A 68 -5.39 2.97 9.35
N THR A 69 -6.15 3.92 8.81
CA THR A 69 -7.58 3.70 8.55
C THR A 69 -7.78 2.89 7.27
N GLU A 70 -8.78 2.01 7.24
CA GLU A 70 -9.06 1.16 6.06
C GLU A 70 -9.54 1.95 4.83
N ASN A 71 -9.98 3.18 5.03
CA ASN A 71 -10.58 4.03 4.00
C ASN A 71 -9.62 5.06 3.39
N VAL A 72 -8.32 5.01 3.70
CA VAL A 72 -7.30 5.96 3.19
C VAL A 72 -7.39 6.10 1.66
N PHE A 73 -7.34 4.97 0.96
CA PHE A 73 -7.32 4.98 -0.51
C PHE A 73 -8.67 5.41 -1.10
N SER A 74 -9.78 4.92 -0.56
CA SER A 74 -11.11 5.25 -1.06
C SER A 74 -11.46 6.73 -0.84
N GLN A 75 -11.10 7.30 0.31
CA GLN A 75 -11.26 8.72 0.59
C GLN A 75 -10.40 9.58 -0.32
N TYR A 76 -9.15 9.17 -0.57
CA TYR A 76 -8.28 9.86 -1.51
C TYR A 76 -8.91 9.89 -2.90
N MET A 77 -9.31 8.74 -3.44
CA MET A 77 -9.91 8.66 -4.78
C MET A 77 -11.22 9.42 -4.90
N TYR A 78 -12.05 9.40 -3.85
CA TYR A 78 -13.29 10.16 -3.81
C TYR A 78 -13.07 11.67 -3.92
N LYS A 79 -12.00 12.20 -3.28
CA LYS A 79 -11.64 13.63 -3.34
C LYS A 79 -10.89 14.00 -4.63
N THR A 80 -10.20 13.05 -5.26
CA THR A 80 -9.39 13.28 -6.47
C THR A 80 -10.24 13.28 -7.73
N LEU A 81 -11.30 12.48 -7.80
CA LEU A 81 -12.13 12.35 -9.00
C LEU A 81 -13.30 13.36 -9.03
N PRO A 82 -13.67 13.90 -10.21
CA PRO A 82 -14.63 15.01 -10.29
C PRO A 82 -16.05 14.67 -9.87
N ASN A 83 -16.50 13.44 -10.14
CA ASN A 83 -17.88 13.00 -9.94
C ASN A 83 -17.98 11.48 -9.77
N GLY A 84 -19.18 11.01 -9.43
CA GLY A 84 -19.47 9.59 -9.20
C GLY A 84 -19.26 8.70 -10.43
N ASN A 85 -19.53 9.19 -11.64
CA ASN A 85 -19.35 8.42 -12.88
C ASN A 85 -17.86 8.11 -13.11
N HIS A 86 -16.98 9.08 -12.89
CA HIS A 86 -15.54 8.86 -12.98
C HIS A 86 -15.04 7.92 -11.90
N LEU A 87 -15.54 8.03 -10.66
CA LEU A 87 -15.20 7.09 -9.59
C LEU A 87 -15.63 5.66 -9.91
N TRP A 88 -16.82 5.48 -10.50
CA TRP A 88 -17.28 4.16 -10.93
C TRP A 88 -16.42 3.59 -12.05
N ALA A 89 -16.12 4.39 -13.08
CA ALA A 89 -15.26 3.98 -14.18
C ALA A 89 -13.84 3.62 -13.70
N PHE A 90 -13.29 4.43 -12.79
CA PHE A 90 -12.01 4.16 -12.14
C PHE A 90 -12.04 2.82 -11.41
N LYS A 91 -13.03 2.58 -10.55
CA LYS A 91 -13.15 1.31 -9.79
C LYS A 91 -13.20 0.10 -10.72
N LYS A 92 -13.96 0.18 -11.80
CA LYS A 92 -14.07 -0.90 -12.80
C LYS A 92 -12.72 -1.21 -13.43
N GLN A 93 -12.01 -0.19 -13.93
CA GLN A 93 -10.73 -0.39 -14.59
C GLN A 93 -9.64 -0.83 -13.59
N PHE A 94 -9.60 -0.19 -12.43
CA PHE A 94 -8.64 -0.49 -11.37
C PHE A 94 -8.74 -1.93 -10.88
N ALA A 95 -9.96 -2.46 -10.69
CA ALA A 95 -10.15 -3.85 -10.29
C ALA A 95 -9.59 -4.85 -11.32
N ILE A 96 -9.84 -4.59 -12.62
CA ILE A 96 -9.31 -5.43 -13.71
C ILE A 96 -7.77 -5.38 -13.73
N GLN A 97 -7.20 -4.18 -13.62
CA GLN A 97 -5.76 -3.97 -13.64
C GLN A 97 -5.07 -4.61 -12.44
N LEU A 98 -5.66 -4.50 -11.25
CA LEU A 98 -5.15 -5.12 -10.03
C LEU A 98 -5.18 -6.64 -10.10
N ALA A 99 -6.26 -7.22 -10.65
CA ALA A 99 -6.37 -8.65 -10.86
C ALA A 99 -5.29 -9.16 -11.83
N LEU A 100 -5.12 -8.51 -12.99
CA LEU A 100 -4.09 -8.87 -13.97
C LEU A 100 -2.67 -8.76 -13.38
N SER A 101 -2.38 -7.64 -12.72
CA SER A 101 -1.09 -7.41 -12.05
C SER A 101 -0.80 -8.48 -10.98
N SER A 102 -1.80 -8.88 -10.22
CA SER A 102 -1.64 -9.90 -9.17
C SER A 102 -1.45 -11.30 -9.75
N PHE A 103 -2.18 -11.62 -10.83
CA PHE A 103 -2.02 -12.87 -11.57
C PHE A 103 -0.60 -12.99 -12.17
N MET A 104 -0.13 -11.94 -12.85
CA MET A 104 1.22 -11.91 -13.42
C MET A 104 2.31 -12.03 -12.34
N SER A 105 2.15 -11.29 -11.24
CA SER A 105 3.09 -11.36 -10.11
C SER A 105 3.16 -12.76 -9.52
N TYR A 106 2.02 -13.46 -9.42
CA TYR A 106 1.97 -14.82 -8.91
C TYR A 106 2.66 -15.83 -9.85
N ILE A 107 2.33 -15.81 -11.15
CA ILE A 107 2.90 -16.75 -12.13
C ILE A 107 4.41 -16.62 -12.23
N LEU A 108 4.90 -15.38 -12.19
CA LEU A 108 6.32 -15.08 -12.36
C LEU A 108 7.08 -14.99 -11.03
N GLN A 109 6.44 -15.34 -9.91
CA GLN A 109 7.02 -15.33 -8.56
C GLN A 109 7.60 -13.98 -8.13
N ILE A 110 7.01 -12.89 -8.59
CA ILE A 110 7.50 -11.54 -8.35
C ILE A 110 7.10 -11.09 -6.95
N GLY A 111 8.09 -11.03 -6.06
CA GLY A 111 7.96 -10.54 -4.70
C GLY A 111 8.09 -9.02 -4.56
N GLY A 112 8.12 -8.53 -3.31
CA GLY A 112 8.53 -7.15 -3.01
C GLY A 112 7.61 -6.05 -3.54
N ARG A 113 6.30 -6.28 -3.60
CA ARG A 113 5.26 -5.32 -4.06
C ARG A 113 4.94 -4.24 -3.02
N SER A 114 5.95 -3.49 -2.60
CA SER A 114 5.79 -2.42 -1.61
C SER A 114 4.94 -1.25 -2.16
N PRO A 115 4.22 -0.50 -1.31
CA PRO A 115 3.33 0.59 -1.74
C PRO A 115 3.95 1.67 -2.62
N ASN A 116 5.27 1.89 -2.53
CA ASN A 116 6.03 2.83 -3.36
C ASN A 116 6.34 2.30 -4.77
N LYS A 117 6.25 0.98 -4.99
CA LYS A 117 6.55 0.34 -6.29
C LYS A 117 5.32 0.12 -7.15
N ILE A 118 4.12 0.32 -6.60
CA ILE A 118 2.87 0.19 -7.34
C ILE A 118 2.32 1.59 -7.60
N LEU A 119 2.24 1.92 -8.89
CA LEU A 119 1.74 3.17 -9.41
C LEU A 119 0.33 2.93 -9.96
N PHE A 120 -0.53 3.92 -9.82
CA PHE A 120 -1.84 3.93 -10.46
C PHE A 120 -2.13 5.29 -11.08
N ALA A 121 -2.75 5.28 -12.25
CA ALA A 121 -3.18 6.50 -12.91
C ALA A 121 -4.50 6.98 -12.28
N LYS A 122 -4.49 8.16 -11.64
CA LYS A 122 -5.61 8.74 -10.90
C LYS A 122 -6.88 8.89 -11.75
N ASN A 123 -6.74 9.19 -13.04
CA ASN A 123 -7.83 9.46 -13.97
C ASN A 123 -8.44 8.19 -14.60
N THR A 124 -7.63 7.16 -14.86
CA THR A 124 -8.03 5.98 -15.64
C THR A 124 -8.09 4.70 -14.81
N GLY A 125 -7.39 4.62 -13.68
CA GLY A 125 -7.29 3.39 -12.88
C GLY A 125 -6.34 2.34 -13.46
N LYS A 126 -5.50 2.68 -14.45
CA LYS A 126 -4.40 1.79 -14.90
C LYS A 126 -3.39 1.60 -13.78
N ILE A 127 -2.87 0.38 -13.61
CA ILE A 127 -1.83 0.06 -12.63
C ILE A 127 -0.53 -0.22 -13.36
N PHE A 128 0.56 0.31 -12.84
CA PHE A 128 1.92 0.06 -13.31
C PHE A 128 2.79 -0.35 -12.12
N GLN A 129 3.72 -1.27 -12.33
CA GLN A 129 4.63 -1.75 -11.30
C GLN A 129 6.06 -1.50 -11.71
N ASN A 130 6.80 -0.77 -10.88
CA ASN A 130 8.24 -0.63 -11.02
C ASN A 130 8.92 -1.90 -10.47
N ASP A 131 10.08 -2.23 -11.05
CA ASP A 131 10.94 -3.34 -10.63
C ASP A 131 10.33 -4.75 -10.77
N PHE A 132 9.89 -5.09 -11.98
CA PHE A 132 9.40 -6.42 -12.33
C PHE A 132 10.56 -7.41 -12.52
N HIS A 133 11.07 -7.98 -11.43
CA HIS A 133 12.14 -8.97 -11.42
C HIS A 133 11.61 -10.30 -10.82
N PRO A 134 11.68 -11.42 -11.55
CA PRO A 134 11.45 -12.77 -11.01
C PRO A 134 12.47 -13.16 -9.93
#